data_AF-A0A7K3RVP4-F1
#
_entry.id   AF-A0A7K3RVP4-F1
#
_cell.length_a   1.000
_cell.length_b   1.000
_cell.length_c   1.000
_cell.angle_alpha   90.00
_cell.angle_beta   90.00
_cell.angle_gamma   90.00
#
_symmetry.space_group_name_H-M   'P 1'
#
loop_
_entity.id
_entity.type
_entity.pdbx_description
1 polymer ?
#
loop_
_entity_poly.entity_id
_entity_poly.type
_entity_poly.pdbx_seq_one_letter_code
_entity_poly.pdbx_strand_id
1 'polypeptide(L)'
;MVVTAADPVAGLEAFLSGAPAGEAYTTGVADGVRDPAPVFLFSGQGGGHPGMGAQLAARFPVVAEVLETCARVYAEETGRDDFLGRIVGGRGPARWDTAFAQPALFALQLAQARLWERLGVTPARVAGHSVGAYAALCVA
;
A
#
# COMPACT_ATOMS: atom_id res chain seq x y z
N MET A 1 13.38 -6.59 9.17
CA MET A 1 12.39 -7.12 10.12
C MET A 1 11.47 -8.05 9.36
N VAL A 2 11.14 -9.21 9.92
CA VAL A 2 10.09 -10.11 9.42
C VAL A 2 9.14 -10.37 10.58
N VAL A 3 7.86 -10.05 10.41
CA VAL A 3 6.83 -10.35 11.41
C VAL A 3 6.47 -11.83 11.29
N THR A 4 6.63 -12.57 12.38
CA THR A 4 6.39 -14.02 12.47
C THR A 4 5.19 -14.35 13.33
N ALA A 5 4.63 -13.36 14.05
CA ALA A 5 3.39 -13.48 14.79
C ALA A 5 2.22 -13.89 13.87
N ALA A 6 1.33 -14.73 14.39
CA ALA A 6 0.07 -15.06 13.72
C ALA A 6 -0.83 -13.84 13.51
N ASP A 7 -0.72 -12.84 14.39
CA ASP A 7 -1.27 -11.50 14.20
C ASP A 7 -0.16 -10.54 13.73
N PRO A 8 -0.16 -10.14 12.44
CA PRO A 8 0.84 -9.24 11.90
C PRO A 8 0.84 -7.86 12.55
N VAL A 9 -0.31 -7.38 13.04
CA VAL A 9 -0.44 -6.07 13.68
C VAL A 9 0.28 -6.08 15.03
N ALA A 10 -0.02 -7.08 15.87
CA ALA A 10 0.66 -7.25 17.15
C ALA A 10 2.18 -7.40 16.99
N GLY A 11 2.64 -8.15 15.97
CA GLY A 11 4.06 -8.29 15.68
C GLY A 11 4.73 -6.99 15.24
N LEU A 12 4.04 -6.16 14.45
CA LEU A 12 4.52 -4.84 14.06
C LEU A 12 4.55 -3.87 15.25
N GLU A 13 3.53 -3.88 16.11
CA GLU A 13 3.51 -3.07 17.34
C GLU A 13 4.64 -3.44 18.31
N ALA A 14 4.94 -4.73 18.45
CA ALA A 14 6.09 -5.20 19.22
C ALA A 14 7.41 -4.60 18.69
N PHE A 15 7.60 -4.61 17.37
CA PHE A 15 8.76 -3.96 16.75
C PHE A 15 8.80 -2.45 17.00
N LEU A 16 7.68 -1.76 16.80
CA LEU A 16 7.60 -0.29 16.94
C LEU A 16 7.81 0.18 18.39
N SER A 17 7.47 -0.65 19.37
CA SER A 17 7.70 -0.37 20.80
C SER A 17 9.12 -0.66 21.28
N GLY A 18 9.96 -1.29 20.44
CA GLY A 18 11.33 -1.67 20.80
C GLY A 18 11.41 -2.91 21.71
N ALA A 19 10.36 -3.75 21.74
CA ALA A 19 10.43 -5.05 22.39
C ALA A 19 11.58 -5.89 21.79
N PRO A 20 12.22 -6.81 22.52
CA PRO A 20 13.27 -7.64 21.95
C PRO A 20 12.72 -8.54 20.82
N ALA A 21 13.53 -8.76 19.78
CA ALA A 21 13.22 -9.71 18.72
C ALA A 21 13.05 -11.14 19.29
N GLY A 22 12.16 -11.92 18.71
CA GLY A 22 11.76 -13.23 19.23
C GLY A 22 10.63 -13.85 18.40
N GLU A 23 9.64 -14.46 19.06
CA GLU A 23 8.53 -15.13 18.36
C GLU A 23 7.65 -14.16 17.55
N ALA A 24 7.50 -12.92 18.00
CA ALA A 24 6.64 -11.94 17.34
C ALA A 24 7.23 -11.38 16.03
N TYR A 25 8.55 -11.17 16.02
CA TYR A 25 9.28 -10.71 14.84
C TYR A 25 10.77 -11.04 14.97
N THR A 26 11.44 -11.12 13.82
CA THR A 26 12.90 -11.23 13.73
C THR A 26 13.53 -10.08 12.95
N THR A 27 14.78 -9.76 13.25
CA THR A 27 15.60 -8.77 12.53
C THR A 27 16.95 -9.36 12.21
N GLY A 28 17.54 -8.94 11.10
CA GLY A 28 18.89 -9.32 10.70
C GLY A 28 19.53 -8.19 9.89
N VAL A 29 20.85 -8.19 9.85
CA VAL A 29 21.65 -7.31 9.02
C VAL A 29 22.39 -8.18 8.01
N ALA A 30 22.39 -7.79 6.75
CA ALA A 30 23.17 -8.45 5.71
C ALA A 30 24.52 -7.75 5.55
N ASP A 31 25.62 -8.48 5.71
CA ASP A 31 26.96 -7.95 5.49
C ASP A 31 27.26 -7.73 4.00
N GLY A 32 28.11 -6.74 3.70
CA GLY A 32 28.61 -6.51 2.34
C GLY A 32 27.65 -5.77 1.39
N VAL A 33 26.50 -5.29 1.87
CA VAL A 33 25.59 -4.46 1.07
C VAL A 33 26.18 -3.05 0.90
N ARG A 34 26.60 -2.70 -0.32
CA ARG A 34 27.24 -1.42 -0.63
C ARG A 34 26.26 -0.25 -0.77
N ASP A 35 25.01 -0.54 -1.11
CA ASP A 35 23.95 0.46 -1.30
C ASP A 35 22.59 -0.15 -0.87
N PRO A 36 22.19 0.02 0.41
CA PRO A 36 21.01 -0.63 0.97
C PRO A 36 19.72 0.12 0.58
N ALA A 37 19.40 0.14 -0.71
CA ALA A 37 18.12 0.64 -1.20
C ALA A 37 17.06 -0.48 -1.24
N PRO A 38 15.79 -0.19 -0.88
CA PRO A 38 14.75 -1.20 -0.82
C PRO A 38 14.32 -1.68 -2.20
N VAL A 39 13.67 -2.84 -2.25
CA VAL A 39 12.88 -3.28 -3.41
C VAL A 39 11.41 -3.09 -3.06
N PHE A 40 10.65 -2.41 -3.90
CA PHE A 40 9.20 -2.28 -3.71
C PHE A 40 8.48 -3.44 -4.41
N LEU A 41 7.69 -4.17 -3.65
CA LEU A 41 6.89 -5.30 -4.12
C LEU A 41 5.40 -4.94 -4.08
N PHE A 42 4.76 -4.97 -5.24
CA PHE A 42 3.36 -4.61 -5.41
C PHE A 42 2.50 -5.87 -5.51
N SER A 43 1.60 -6.05 -4.54
CA SER A 43 0.77 -7.25 -4.43
C SER A 43 -0.32 -7.32 -5.50
N GLY A 44 -0.79 -8.55 -5.78
CA GLY A 44 -2.01 -8.75 -6.57
C GLY A 44 -3.28 -8.48 -5.74
N GLN A 45 -4.44 -8.71 -6.36
CA GLN A 45 -5.74 -8.53 -5.70
C GLN A 45 -5.84 -9.36 -4.41
N GLY A 46 -6.22 -8.70 -3.31
CA GLY A 46 -6.54 -9.32 -2.03
C GLY A 46 -6.85 -8.27 -0.95
N GLY A 47 -7.62 -8.67 0.08
CA GLY A 47 -7.73 -7.93 1.35
C GLY A 47 -8.40 -6.54 1.36
N GLY A 48 -8.84 -6.01 0.22
CA GLY A 48 -9.46 -4.68 0.16
C GLY A 48 -10.80 -4.63 0.90
N HIS A 49 -10.95 -3.61 1.76
CA HIS A 49 -12.18 -3.32 2.49
C HIS A 49 -12.45 -1.81 2.51
N PRO A 50 -13.71 -1.39 2.72
CA PRO A 50 -14.04 0.02 2.82
C PRO A 50 -13.22 0.74 3.89
N GLY A 51 -12.75 1.94 3.56
CA GLY A 51 -12.03 2.81 4.48
C GLY A 51 -10.54 2.49 4.68
N MET A 52 -9.97 1.49 3.98
CA MET A 52 -8.56 1.12 4.18
C MET A 52 -7.56 2.25 3.87
N GLY A 53 -7.94 3.22 3.04
CA GLY A 53 -7.10 4.38 2.72
C GLY A 53 -7.31 5.60 3.62
N ALA A 54 -8.28 5.57 4.52
CA ALA A 54 -8.79 6.77 5.21
C ALA A 54 -7.72 7.47 6.05
N GLN A 55 -7.01 6.72 6.90
CA GLN A 55 -6.01 7.29 7.81
C GLN A 55 -4.81 7.88 7.05
N LEU A 56 -4.34 7.20 6.00
CA LEU A 56 -3.24 7.69 5.18
C LEU A 56 -3.64 8.96 4.41
N ALA A 57 -4.81 8.97 3.77
CA ALA A 57 -5.30 10.14 3.04
C ALA A 57 -5.54 11.35 3.96
N ALA A 58 -6.04 11.13 5.18
CA ALA A 58 -6.23 12.20 6.17
C ALA A 58 -4.90 12.77 6.69
N ARG A 59 -3.85 11.94 6.76
CA ARG A 59 -2.56 12.34 7.34
C ARG A 59 -1.58 12.93 6.32
N PHE A 60 -1.63 12.48 5.08
CA PHE A 60 -0.62 12.76 4.06
C PHE A 60 -1.25 13.31 2.77
N PRO A 61 -1.06 14.60 2.45
CA PRO A 61 -1.64 15.22 1.25
C PRO A 61 -1.31 14.51 -0.07
N VAL A 62 -0.07 14.01 -0.22
CA VAL A 62 0.34 13.25 -1.42
C VAL A 62 -0.51 12.01 -1.65
N VAL A 63 -1.01 11.37 -0.58
CA VAL A 63 -1.90 10.20 -0.71
C VAL A 63 -3.26 10.67 -1.23
N ALA A 64 -3.82 11.73 -0.65
CA ALA A 64 -5.09 12.29 -1.09
C ALA A 64 -5.05 12.72 -2.57
N GLU A 65 -4.01 13.45 -2.99
CA GLU A 65 -3.82 13.92 -4.37
C GLU A 65 -3.76 12.77 -5.39
N VAL A 66 -3.05 11.68 -5.07
CA VAL A 66 -2.98 10.50 -5.94
C VAL A 66 -4.35 9.81 -6.02
N LEU A 67 -5.04 9.64 -4.89
CA LEU A 67 -6.36 9.01 -4.87
C LEU A 67 -7.40 9.84 -5.62
N GLU A 68 -7.38 11.17 -5.50
CA GLU A 68 -8.25 12.08 -6.24
C GLU A 68 -8.00 11.98 -7.76
N THR A 69 -6.73 11.93 -8.16
CA THR A 69 -6.36 11.73 -9.57
C THR A 69 -6.91 10.41 -10.11
N CYS A 70 -6.73 9.31 -9.38
CA CYS A 70 -7.27 8.00 -9.76
C CYS A 70 -8.80 7.99 -9.76
N ALA A 71 -9.46 8.68 -8.82
CA ALA A 71 -10.91 8.77 -8.76
C ALA A 71 -11.49 9.49 -9.97
N ARG A 72 -10.84 10.56 -10.43
CA ARG A 72 -11.24 11.27 -11.66
C ARG A 72 -11.19 10.35 -12.87
N VAL A 73 -10.06 9.64 -13.07
CA VAL A 73 -9.92 8.68 -14.18
C VAL A 73 -10.93 7.55 -14.06
N TYR A 74 -11.17 7.01 -12.85
CA TYR A 74 -12.18 5.99 -12.64
C TYR A 74 -13.59 6.46 -13.04
N ALA A 75 -13.94 7.70 -12.70
CA ALA A 75 -15.23 8.29 -13.08
C ALA A 75 -15.33 8.50 -14.59
N GLU A 76 -14.26 8.95 -15.25
CA GLU A 76 -14.20 9.10 -16.71
C GLU A 76 -14.39 7.76 -17.43
N GLU A 77 -13.75 6.68 -16.96
CA GLU A 77 -13.77 5.36 -17.61
C GLU A 77 -15.03 4.53 -17.30
N THR A 78 -15.64 4.72 -16.12
CA THR A 78 -16.74 3.85 -15.66
C THR A 78 -18.07 4.57 -15.49
N GLY A 79 -18.07 5.91 -15.48
CA GLY A 79 -19.24 6.73 -15.16
C GLY A 79 -19.65 6.68 -13.69
N ARG A 80 -18.80 6.19 -12.78
CA ARG A 80 -19.10 6.02 -11.35
C ARG A 80 -18.28 6.97 -10.48
N ASP A 81 -18.92 7.59 -9.49
CA ASP A 81 -18.33 8.58 -8.58
C ASP A 81 -18.12 8.07 -7.14
N ASP A 82 -18.35 6.76 -6.91
CA ASP A 82 -18.28 6.14 -5.59
C ASP A 82 -16.85 5.76 -5.13
N PHE A 83 -15.83 6.03 -5.96
CA PHE A 83 -14.46 5.54 -5.77
C PHE A 83 -13.83 5.96 -4.44
N LEU A 84 -13.74 7.27 -4.18
CA LEU A 84 -13.21 7.79 -2.91
C LEU A 84 -14.12 7.41 -1.74
N GLY A 85 -15.45 7.44 -1.94
CA GLY A 85 -16.42 7.05 -0.91
C GLY A 85 -16.16 5.64 -0.37
N ARG A 86 -15.72 4.72 -1.24
CA ARG A 86 -15.39 3.34 -0.87
C ARG A 86 -13.98 3.20 -0.28
N ILE A 87 -12.97 3.85 -0.87
CA ILE A 87 -11.57 3.69 -0.41
C ILE A 87 -11.31 4.43 0.91
N VAL A 88 -11.77 5.68 1.03
CA VAL A 88 -11.50 6.54 2.20
C VAL A 88 -12.75 6.81 3.04
N GLY A 89 -13.93 6.84 2.41
CA GLY A 89 -15.18 7.15 3.12
C GLY A 89 -15.80 5.99 3.90
N GLY A 90 -15.24 4.78 3.81
CA GLY A 90 -15.77 3.60 4.51
C GLY A 90 -17.12 3.11 3.98
N ARG A 91 -17.57 3.58 2.81
CA ARG A 91 -18.87 3.20 2.24
C ARG A 91 -18.75 1.94 1.39
N GLY A 92 -19.85 1.20 1.27
CA GLY A 92 -19.96 0.05 0.36
C GLY A 92 -19.76 -1.31 1.05
N PRO A 93 -19.69 -2.40 0.26
CA PRO A 93 -19.66 -3.75 0.77
C PRO A 93 -18.34 -4.07 1.48
N ALA A 94 -18.39 -4.95 2.49
CA ALA A 94 -17.22 -5.40 3.26
C ALA A 94 -16.09 -5.97 2.39
N ARG A 95 -16.42 -6.47 1.19
CA ARG A 95 -15.47 -6.93 0.17
C ARG A 95 -15.79 -6.25 -1.15
N TRP A 96 -14.74 -5.86 -1.86
CA TRP A 96 -14.88 -5.28 -3.19
C TRP A 96 -14.94 -6.37 -4.26
N ASP A 97 -15.81 -6.18 -5.25
CA ASP A 97 -15.76 -6.94 -6.50
C ASP A 97 -14.47 -6.65 -7.27
N THR A 98 -14.07 -7.54 -8.18
CA THR A 98 -12.81 -7.42 -8.93
C THR A 98 -12.72 -6.12 -9.75
N ALA A 99 -13.85 -5.68 -10.34
CA ALA A 99 -13.89 -4.49 -11.19
C ALA A 99 -13.57 -3.21 -10.41
N PHE A 100 -13.94 -3.16 -9.13
CA PHE A 100 -13.54 -2.09 -8.22
C PHE A 100 -12.18 -2.35 -7.56
N ALA A 101 -11.95 -3.58 -7.11
CA ALA A 101 -10.79 -3.94 -6.29
C ALA A 101 -9.47 -3.72 -7.03
N GLN A 102 -9.42 -4.00 -8.33
CA GLN A 102 -8.22 -3.84 -9.14
C GLN A 102 -7.78 -2.37 -9.28
N PRO A 103 -8.64 -1.44 -9.77
CA PRO A 103 -8.32 -0.01 -9.77
C PRO A 103 -8.05 0.57 -8.38
N ALA A 104 -8.82 0.16 -7.36
CA ALA A 104 -8.63 0.64 -6.00
C ALA A 104 -7.27 0.21 -5.42
N LEU A 105 -6.86 -1.04 -5.65
CA LEU A 105 -5.57 -1.54 -5.20
C LEU A 105 -4.42 -0.81 -5.91
N PHE A 106 -4.54 -0.59 -7.23
CA PHE A 106 -3.57 0.21 -7.98
C PHE A 106 -3.42 1.62 -7.38
N ALA A 107 -4.53 2.32 -7.14
CA ALA A 107 -4.51 3.67 -6.59
C ALA A 107 -3.85 3.72 -5.21
N LEU A 108 -4.19 2.78 -4.32
CA LEU A 108 -3.60 2.68 -2.99
C LEU A 108 -2.10 2.35 -3.03
N GLN A 109 -1.69 1.44 -3.89
CA GLN A 109 -0.29 1.05 -4.06
C GLN A 109 0.55 2.20 -4.60
N LEU A 110 0.04 2.91 -5.61
CA LEU A 110 0.70 4.09 -6.17
C LEU A 110 0.80 5.21 -5.13
N ALA A 111 -0.27 5.48 -4.39
CA ALA A 111 -0.28 6.50 -3.35
C ALA A 111 0.73 6.21 -2.23
N GLN A 112 0.85 4.94 -1.80
CA GLN A 112 1.85 4.51 -0.82
C GLN A 112 3.28 4.64 -1.36
N ALA A 113 3.53 4.30 -2.62
CA ALA A 113 4.84 4.48 -3.24
C ALA A 113 5.23 5.97 -3.30
N ARG A 114 4.32 6.85 -3.73
CA ARG A 114 4.55 8.31 -3.71
C ARG A 114 4.78 8.84 -2.30
N LEU A 115 4.09 8.30 -1.30
CA LEU A 115 4.34 8.65 0.10
C LEU A 115 5.78 8.28 0.51
N TRP A 116 6.23 7.06 0.21
CA TRP A 116 7.61 6.64 0.52
C TRP A 116 8.66 7.51 -0.18
N GLU A 117 8.46 7.83 -1.46
CA GLU A 117 9.35 8.73 -2.20
C GLU A 117 9.42 10.12 -1.55
N ARG A 118 8.29 10.66 -1.09
CA ARG A 118 8.23 11.95 -0.37
C ARG A 118 8.92 11.90 0.99
N LEU A 119 9.07 10.72 1.58
CA LEU A 119 9.83 10.49 2.81
C LEU A 119 11.32 10.20 2.54
N GLY A 120 11.76 10.28 1.28
CA GLY A 120 13.15 10.03 0.89
C GLY A 120 13.50 8.56 0.69
N VAL A 121 12.51 7.67 0.65
CA VAL A 121 12.69 6.23 0.43
C VAL A 121 12.31 5.89 -1.01
N THR A 122 13.32 5.69 -1.85
CA THR A 122 13.14 5.32 -3.26
C THR A 122 13.60 3.88 -3.50
N PRO A 123 12.87 3.07 -4.28
CA PRO A 123 13.27 1.69 -4.54
C PRO A 123 14.47 1.62 -5.50
N ALA A 124 15.39 0.69 -5.27
CA ALA A 124 16.39 0.31 -6.26
C ALA A 124 15.80 -0.53 -7.39
N ARG A 125 14.77 -1.33 -7.09
CA ARG A 125 14.06 -2.18 -8.05
C ARG A 125 12.59 -2.27 -7.64
N VAL A 126 11.75 -2.58 -8.61
CA VAL A 126 10.32 -2.83 -8.39
C VAL A 126 9.93 -4.18 -8.99
N ALA A 127 8.96 -4.84 -8.39
CA ALA A 127 8.27 -5.97 -9.01
C ALA A 127 6.81 -5.97 -8.58
N GLY A 128 5.93 -6.46 -9.46
CA GLY A 128 4.51 -6.56 -9.16
C GLY A 128 3.96 -7.92 -9.53
N HIS A 129 3.00 -8.40 -8.73
CA HIS A 129 2.31 -9.65 -8.98
C HIS A 129 0.90 -9.39 -9.52
N SER A 130 0.55 -9.99 -10.66
CA SER A 130 -0.77 -9.82 -11.30
C SER A 130 -1.09 -8.32 -11.48
N VAL A 131 -2.24 -7.82 -11.01
CA VAL A 131 -2.62 -6.40 -11.11
C VAL A 131 -1.60 -5.44 -10.46
N GLY A 132 -0.82 -5.91 -9.47
CA GLY A 132 0.24 -5.10 -8.87
C GLY A 132 1.36 -4.72 -9.85
N ALA A 133 1.50 -5.45 -10.96
CA ALA A 133 2.47 -5.12 -12.01
C ALA A 133 2.20 -3.73 -12.63
N TYR A 134 0.95 -3.28 -12.70
CA TYR A 134 0.62 -1.95 -13.20
C TYR A 134 1.16 -0.84 -12.29
N ALA A 135 1.01 -1.00 -10.97
CA ALA A 135 1.58 -0.05 -10.01
C ALA A 135 3.11 -0.07 -10.06
N ALA A 136 3.72 -1.26 -10.14
CA ALA A 136 5.16 -1.41 -10.29
C ALA A 136 5.69 -0.67 -11.54
N LEU A 137 5.01 -0.80 -12.69
CA LEU A 137 5.38 -0.10 -13.93
C LEU A 137 5.30 1.43 -13.80
N CYS A 138 4.38 1.97 -12.99
CA CYS A 138 4.29 3.41 -12.75
C CYS A 138 5.36 3.96 -11.79
N VAL A 139 6.05 3.08 -11.05
CA VAL A 139 7.08 3.45 -10.07
C VAL A 139 8.50 3.15 -10.58
N ALA A 140 8.63 2.22 -11.55
CA ALA A 140 9.89 1.92 -12.24
C ALA A 140 10.50 3.16 -12.92
#